data_AF-A0A9N8HYI2-F1
#
_entry.id   AF-A0A9N8HYI2-F1
#
_cell.length_a   1.000
_cell.length_b   1.000
_cell.length_c   1.000
_cell.angle_alpha   90.00
_cell.angle_beta   90.00
_cell.angle_gamma   90.00
#
_symmetry.space_group_name_H-M   'P 1'
#
loop_
_entity.id
_entity.type
_entity.pdbx_description
1 polymer ?
#
loop_
_entity_poly.entity_id
_entity_poly.type
_entity_poly.pdbx_seq_one_letter_code
_entity_poly.pdbx_strand_id
1 'polypeptide(L)'
;MRLSPGAMVYGRDMMLNIPIEADFQLLRQRREARINYNLLQENKRRIHYDYQVNDQVLKLVPQPNKIENRAEGPYTITRVHINGSITIRLSPHVEERINIRQVKPYRQ
;
A
#
# COMPACT_ATOMS: atom_id res chain seq x y z
N MET A 1 20.54 10.17 -16.05
CA MET A 1 21.23 10.77 -14.89
C MET A 1 20.27 10.81 -13.72
N ARG A 2 20.57 10.12 -12.61
CA ARG A 2 19.83 10.27 -11.35
C ARG A 2 20.56 11.32 -10.53
N LEU A 3 19.89 12.43 -10.24
CA LEU A 3 20.44 13.47 -9.36
C LEU A 3 20.26 13.04 -7.91
N SER A 4 21.25 13.34 -7.07
CA SER A 4 21.08 13.15 -5.63
C SER A 4 20.08 14.20 -5.11
N PRO A 5 19.31 13.90 -4.05
CA PRO A 5 18.39 14.87 -3.46
C PRO A 5 19.10 16.16 -3.03
N GLY A 6 20.32 16.04 -2.49
CA GLY A 6 21.14 17.20 -2.12
C GLY A 6 21.52 18.05 -3.32
N ALA A 7 21.96 17.42 -4.41
CA ALA A 7 22.31 18.15 -5.63
C ALA A 7 21.11 18.87 -6.26
N MET A 8 19.93 18.25 -6.20
CA MET A 8 18.69 18.84 -6.69
C MET A 8 18.26 20.07 -5.87
N VAL A 9 18.47 20.06 -4.55
CA VAL A 9 18.10 21.17 -3.66
C VAL A 9 19.10 22.32 -3.75
N TYR A 10 20.40 22.01 -3.77
CA TYR A 10 21.46 23.02 -3.72
C TYR A 10 21.98 23.48 -5.08
N GLY A 11 21.51 22.89 -6.20
CA GLY A 11 21.92 23.26 -7.56
C GLY A 11 23.40 23.02 -7.86
N ARG A 12 24.06 22.13 -7.11
CA ARG A 12 25.48 21.80 -7.26
C ARG A 12 25.75 20.35 -6.88
N ASP A 13 26.82 19.76 -7.39
CA ASP A 13 27.22 18.42 -6.98
C ASP A 13 27.60 18.42 -5.48
N MET A 14 27.32 17.28 -4.82
CA MET A 14 27.55 17.19 -3.38
C MET A 14 29.01 16.90 -3.01
N MET A 15 29.80 16.37 -3.93
CA MET A 15 31.21 16.00 -3.71
C MET A 15 32.15 16.95 -4.44
N LEU A 16 31.80 17.34 -5.66
CA LEU A 16 32.56 18.24 -6.50
C LEU A 16 31.91 19.62 -6.49
N ASN A 17 32.70 20.68 -6.52
CA ASN A 17 32.19 22.04 -6.62
C ASN A 17 31.79 22.37 -8.08
N ILE A 18 30.80 21.65 -8.62
CA ILE A 18 30.33 21.76 -9.99
C ILE A 18 28.84 22.14 -9.95
N PRO A 19 28.39 23.20 -10.65
CA PRO A 19 26.98 23.54 -10.71
C PRO A 19 26.20 22.45 -11.46
N ILE A 20 24.99 22.16 -10.98
CA ILE A 20 24.10 21.21 -11.64
C ILE A 20 22.75 21.87 -11.89
N GLU A 21 22.30 21.83 -13.13
CA GLU A 21 20.95 22.21 -13.51
C GLU A 21 20.02 21.00 -13.44
N ALA A 22 18.95 21.12 -12.66
CA ALA A 22 17.93 20.08 -12.51
C ALA A 22 16.65 20.52 -13.21
N ASP A 23 16.23 19.78 -14.24
CA ASP A 23 14.89 19.92 -14.82
C ASP A 23 13.86 19.22 -13.91
N PHE A 24 13.22 19.99 -13.04
CA PHE A 24 12.20 19.51 -12.12
C PHE A 24 10.97 18.95 -12.83
N GLN A 25 10.60 19.49 -13.99
CA GLN A 25 9.43 19.03 -14.73
C GLN A 25 9.67 17.62 -15.27
N LEU A 26 10.82 17.40 -15.90
CA LEU A 26 11.21 16.09 -16.39
C LEU A 26 11.37 15.06 -15.25
N LEU A 27 11.95 15.47 -14.12
CA LEU A 27 12.06 14.60 -12.94
C LEU A 27 10.70 14.20 -12.37
N ARG A 28 9.76 15.16 -12.31
CA ARG A 28 8.38 14.92 -11.87
C ARG A 28 7.68 13.94 -12.81
N GLN A 29 7.72 14.16 -14.12
CA GLN A 29 7.11 13.28 -15.12
C GLN A 29 7.66 11.85 -15.02
N ARG A 30 8.98 11.70 -14.88
CA ARG A 30 9.62 10.38 -14.69
C ARG A 30 9.15 9.69 -13.41
N ARG A 31 9.02 10.45 -12.32
CA ARG A 31 8.52 9.93 -11.04
C ARG A 31 7.07 9.48 -11.17
N GLU A 32 6.21 10.30 -11.75
CA GLU A 32 4.80 10.00 -11.99
C GLU A 32 4.64 8.76 -12.88
N ALA A 33 5.38 8.65 -13.98
CA ALA A 33 5.37 7.48 -14.84
C ALA A 33 5.75 6.19 -14.08
N ARG A 34 6.77 6.25 -13.20
CA ARG A 34 7.17 5.12 -12.36
C ARG A 34 6.11 4.78 -11.30
N ILE A 35 5.52 5.79 -10.65
CA ILE A 35 4.43 5.58 -9.68
C ILE A 35 3.25 4.90 -10.36
N ASN A 36 2.82 5.39 -11.52
CA ASN A 36 1.70 4.84 -12.28
C ASN A 36 1.98 3.41 -12.73
N TYR A 37 3.19 3.14 -13.23
CA TYR A 37 3.60 1.79 -13.59
C TYR A 37 3.53 0.83 -12.39
N ASN A 38 4.07 1.23 -11.24
CA ASN A 38 4.03 0.43 -10.01
C ASN A 38 2.59 0.21 -9.53
N LEU A 39 1.76 1.24 -9.55
CA LEU A 39 0.35 1.15 -9.18
C LEU A 39 -0.41 0.16 -10.07
N LEU A 40 -0.17 0.18 -11.39
CA LEU A 40 -0.74 -0.79 -12.32
C LEU A 40 -0.27 -2.22 -11.99
N GLN A 41 1.03 -2.43 -11.76
CA GLN A 41 1.57 -3.75 -11.43
C GLN A 41 1.05 -4.29 -10.10
N GLU A 42 0.97 -3.45 -9.06
CA GLU A 42 0.39 -3.83 -7.77
C GLU A 42 -1.12 -4.12 -7.88
N ASN A 43 -1.85 -3.33 -8.66
CA ASN A 43 -3.29 -3.51 -8.85
C ASN A 43 -3.63 -4.73 -9.70
N LYS A 44 -2.77 -5.16 -10.63
CA LYS A 44 -3.00 -6.35 -11.48
C LYS A 44 -3.25 -7.63 -10.69
N ARG A 45 -2.66 -7.76 -9.49
CA ARG A 45 -2.81 -8.95 -8.63
C ARG A 45 -3.97 -8.83 -7.63
N ARG A 46 -4.70 -7.72 -7.63
CA ARG A 46 -5.78 -7.50 -6.67
C ARG A 46 -7.04 -8.26 -7.06
N ILE A 47 -7.73 -8.73 -6.04
CA ILE A 47 -9.07 -9.26 -6.16
C ILE A 47 -10.02 -8.06 -6.22
N HIS A 48 -10.80 -7.96 -7.29
CA HIS A 48 -11.89 -7.00 -7.36
C HIS A 48 -13.04 -7.52 -6.49
N TYR A 49 -13.21 -6.95 -5.30
CA TYR A 49 -14.27 -7.31 -4.37
C TYR A 49 -14.76 -6.07 -3.63
N ASP A 50 -16.07 -5.88 -3.64
CA ASP A 50 -16.76 -4.77 -2.98
C ASP A 50 -17.19 -5.24 -1.58
N TYR A 51 -16.38 -4.89 -0.58
CA TYR A 51 -16.66 -5.24 0.81
C TYR A 51 -17.87 -4.47 1.35
N GLN A 52 -18.76 -5.18 2.03
CA GLN A 52 -19.94 -4.62 2.68
C GLN A 52 -19.91 -4.83 4.20
N VAL A 53 -20.74 -4.07 4.91
CA VAL A 53 -20.93 -4.26 6.35
C VAL A 53 -21.58 -5.62 6.60
N ASN A 54 -21.11 -6.34 7.62
CA ASN A 54 -21.45 -7.72 7.98
C ASN A 54 -20.82 -8.83 7.11
N ASP A 55 -20.04 -8.50 6.08
CA ASP A 55 -19.26 -9.50 5.36
C ASP A 55 -18.20 -10.14 6.27
N GLN A 56 -17.84 -11.38 5.95
CA GLN A 56 -16.76 -12.10 6.62
C GLN A 56 -15.46 -12.00 5.82
N VAL A 57 -14.37 -11.71 6.52
CA VAL A 57 -13.05 -11.56 5.92
C VAL A 57 -11.99 -12.29 6.72
N LEU A 58 -10.99 -12.79 6.01
CA LEU A 58 -9.80 -13.38 6.58
C LEU A 58 -8.70 -12.31 6.68
N LYS A 59 -8.09 -12.15 7.85
CA LYS A 59 -6.96 -11.24 8.07
C LYS A 59 -5.66 -11.94 7.69
N LEU A 60 -4.82 -11.32 6.87
CA LEU A 60 -3.53 -11.88 6.45
C LEU A 60 -2.44 -11.60 7.48
N VAL A 61 -1.69 -12.65 7.84
CA VAL A 61 -0.54 -12.54 8.74
C VAL A 61 0.67 -12.07 7.92
N PRO A 62 1.38 -11.00 8.33
CA PRO A 62 2.47 -10.42 7.54
C PRO A 62 3.69 -11.34 7.40
N GLN A 63 3.96 -12.21 8.38
CA GLN A 63 5.10 -13.12 8.40
C GLN A 63 4.74 -14.43 9.15
N PRO A 64 3.95 -15.33 8.56
CA PRO A 64 3.64 -16.61 9.20
C PRO A 64 4.88 -17.52 9.22
N ASN A 65 5.01 -18.36 10.25
CA ASN A 65 5.96 -19.47 10.22
C ASN A 65 5.59 -20.48 9.11
N LYS A 66 6.54 -21.34 8.73
CA LYS A 66 6.38 -22.27 7.59
C LYS A 66 5.13 -23.18 7.67
N ILE A 67 4.67 -23.50 8.88
CA ILE A 67 3.52 -24.38 9.14
C ILE A 67 2.25 -23.57 9.47
N GLU A 68 2.40 -22.31 9.89
CA GLU A 68 1.28 -21.49 10.32
C GLU A 68 0.39 -21.05 9.16
N ASN A 69 -0.90 -20.93 9.43
CA ASN A 69 -1.85 -20.42 8.47
C ASN A 69 -1.53 -18.96 8.13
N ARG A 70 -1.50 -18.65 6.84
CA ARG A 70 -1.24 -17.30 6.33
C ARG A 70 -2.42 -16.33 6.53
N ALA A 71 -3.55 -16.84 6.99
CA ALA A 71 -4.80 -16.13 7.16
C ALA A 71 -5.49 -16.56 8.45
N GLU A 72 -6.02 -15.60 9.19
CA GLU A 72 -6.73 -15.77 10.46
C GLU A 72 -8.19 -15.31 10.35
N GLY A 73 -9.04 -15.86 11.20
CA GLY A 73 -10.47 -15.57 11.21
C GLY A 73 -11.24 -16.49 10.27
N PRO A 74 -12.57 -16.37 10.26
CA PRO A 74 -13.23 -15.19 9.70
C PRO A 74 -13.60 -14.13 10.73
N TYR A 75 -13.37 -12.86 10.39
CA TYR A 75 -13.79 -11.70 11.14
C TYR A 75 -14.90 -10.96 10.41
N THR A 76 -15.85 -10.38 11.14
CA THR A 76 -16.97 -9.63 10.57
C THR A 76 -16.59 -8.16 10.39
N ILE A 77 -17.01 -7.58 9.27
CA ILE A 77 -16.82 -6.15 9.00
C ILE A 77 -17.90 -5.35 9.74
N THR A 78 -17.50 -4.50 10.68
CA THR A 78 -18.42 -3.56 11.34
C THR A 78 -18.66 -2.32 10.47
N ARG A 79 -17.63 -1.81 9.79
CA ARG A 79 -17.72 -0.56 8.99
C ARG A 79 -16.80 -0.62 7.78
N VAL A 80 -17.27 -0.07 6.66
CA VAL A 80 -16.48 0.13 5.44
C VAL A 80 -16.19 1.62 5.28
N HIS A 81 -14.93 1.97 5.04
CA HIS A 81 -14.50 3.37 4.86
C HIS A 81 -14.21 3.66 3.40
N ILE A 82 -14.41 4.91 2.99
CA ILE A 82 -14.17 5.40 1.62
C ILE A 82 -12.72 5.27 1.14
N ASN A 83 -11.75 5.21 2.06
CA ASN A 83 -10.31 5.22 1.74
C ASN A 83 -9.71 3.82 1.52
N GLY A 84 -10.54 2.79 1.31
CA GLY A 84 -10.08 1.42 1.12
C GLY A 84 -9.59 0.76 2.42
N SER A 85 -10.14 1.20 3.54
CA SER A 85 -9.98 0.53 4.84
C SER A 85 -11.33 0.01 5.33
N ILE A 86 -11.27 -1.04 6.12
CA ILE A 86 -12.43 -1.64 6.77
C ILE A 86 -12.14 -1.75 8.26
N THR A 87 -13.18 -1.64 9.09
CA THR A 87 -13.10 -1.94 10.51
C THR A 87 -13.67 -3.33 10.72
N ILE A 88 -12.85 -4.25 11.22
CA ILE A 88 -13.23 -5.62 11.54
C ILE A 88 -13.33 -5.81 13.06
N ARG A 89 -14.20 -6.73 13.49
CA ARG A 89 -14.30 -7.13 14.89
C ARG A 89 -13.48 -8.38 15.14
N LEU A 90 -12.40 -8.25 15.92
CA LEU A 90 -11.53 -9.37 16.31
C LEU A 90 -12.13 -10.17 17.49
N SER A 91 -12.77 -9.45 18.41
CA SER A 91 -13.40 -10.00 19.61
C SER A 91 -14.58 -9.11 20.00
N PRO A 92 -15.48 -9.53 20.90
CA PRO A 92 -16.69 -8.76 21.22
C PRO A 92 -16.42 -7.31 21.68
N HIS A 93 -15.22 -7.03 22.21
CA HIS A 93 -14.82 -5.72 22.73
C HIS A 93 -13.64 -5.09 21.97
N VAL A 94 -13.15 -5.74 20.91
CA VAL A 94 -11.95 -5.29 20.16
C VAL A 94 -12.27 -5.16 18.69
N GLU A 95 -12.17 -3.93 18.20
CA GLU A 95 -12.28 -3.59 16.77
C GLU A 95 -10.95 -3.09 16.25
N GLU A 96 -10.61 -3.47 15.03
CA GLU A 96 -9.37 -3.09 14.36
C GLU A 96 -9.68 -2.49 13.00
N ARG A 97 -9.04 -1.36 12.69
CA ARG A 97 -9.10 -0.76 11.35
C ARG A 97 -7.94 -1.27 10.51
N ILE A 98 -8.25 -1.94 9.41
CA ILE A 98 -7.27 -2.58 8.54
C ILE A 98 -7.47 -2.17 7.08
N ASN A 99 -6.39 -2.20 6.29
CA ASN A 99 -6.48 -1.95 4.85
C ASN A 99 -7.01 -3.18 4.11
N ILE A 100 -7.83 -2.99 3.08
CA ILE A 100 -8.38 -4.09 2.27
C ILE A 100 -7.28 -4.98 1.64
N ARG A 101 -6.06 -4.46 1.47
CA ARG A 101 -4.91 -5.23 0.95
C ARG A 101 -4.38 -6.29 1.93
N GLN A 102 -4.72 -6.19 3.21
CA GLN A 102 -4.30 -7.12 4.25
C GLN A 102 -5.41 -8.12 4.61
N VAL A 103 -6.49 -8.17 3.82
CA VAL A 103 -7.57 -9.11 4.03
C VAL A 103 -7.91 -9.87 2.76
N LYS A 104 -8.61 -10.99 2.91
CA LYS A 104 -9.25 -11.72 1.81
C LYS A 104 -10.73 -11.92 2.12
N PRO A 105 -11.63 -11.84 1.12
CA PRO A 105 -13.02 -12.18 1.34
C PRO A 105 -13.12 -13.65 1.74
N TYR A 106 -13.94 -13.96 2.74
CA TYR A 106 -14.26 -15.32 3.11
C TYR A 106 -15.40 -15.82 2.21
N ARG A 107 -15.17 -16.86 1.41
CA ARG A 107 -16.23 -17.58 0.70
C ARG A 107 -16.54 -18.83 1.50
N GLN A 108 -17.80 -18.99 1.86
CA GLN A 108 -18.34 -20.17 2.49
C GLN A 108 -18.37 -21.36 1.52
#